data_AF-A0A328ILV1-F1
#
_entry.id   AF-A0A328ILV1-F1
#
_cell.length_a   1.000
_cell.length_b   1.000
_cell.length_c   1.000
_cell.angle_alpha   90.00
_cell.angle_beta   90.00
_cell.angle_gamma   90.00
#
_symmetry.space_group_name_H-M   'P 1'
#
loop_
_entity.id
_entity.type
_entity.pdbx_description
1 polymer ?
#
loop_
_entity_poly.entity_id
_entity_poly.type
_entity_poly.pdbx_seq_one_letter_code
_entity_poly.pdbx_strand_id
1 'polypeptide(L)'
;MGDSNSRQNFKEDSRSCYDCSSSIDTASYIDLFSLARNGILLCGVSKGGSCTILNANPAALRKERLSRDELVAEEFEGYSWRC
;
A
#
# COMPACT_ATOMS: atom_id res chain seq x y z
N MET A 1 -42.38 -25.35 17.95
CA MET A 1 -41.48 -24.87 19.02
C MET A 1 -40.06 -25.22 18.64
N GLY A 2 -39.16 -24.24 18.60
CA GLY A 2 -37.72 -24.49 18.46
C GLY A 2 -36.99 -23.59 17.46
N ASP A 3 -37.13 -22.26 17.59
CA ASP A 3 -36.27 -21.29 16.90
C ASP A 3 -34.81 -21.49 17.38
N SER A 4 -33.95 -22.00 16.50
CA SER A 4 -32.51 -22.11 16.80
C SER A 4 -31.76 -20.94 16.16
N ASN A 5 -31.76 -19.82 16.88
CA ASN A 5 -30.82 -18.71 16.69
C ASN A 5 -29.42 -19.16 17.15
N SER A 6 -28.61 -19.70 16.24
CA SER A 6 -27.17 -19.82 16.45
C SER A 6 -26.49 -18.55 15.93
N ARG A 7 -26.41 -17.53 16.79
CA ARG A 7 -25.51 -16.39 16.58
C ARG A 7 -24.09 -16.95 16.57
N GLN A 8 -23.47 -17.03 15.39
CA GLN A 8 -22.05 -17.31 15.29
C GLN A 8 -21.31 -16.15 15.96
N ASN A 9 -20.86 -16.42 17.17
CA ASN A 9 -20.03 -15.55 17.97
C ASN A 9 -18.71 -15.37 17.20
N PHE A 10 -18.60 -14.28 16.44
CA PHE A 10 -17.35 -13.85 15.83
C PHE A 10 -16.38 -13.56 16.98
N LYS A 11 -15.64 -14.59 17.40
CA LYS A 11 -14.43 -14.38 18.15
C LYS A 11 -13.48 -13.68 17.20
N GLU A 12 -13.38 -12.38 17.42
CA GLU A 12 -12.36 -11.48 16.91
C GLU A 12 -11.01 -12.05 17.35
N ASP A 13 -10.48 -12.97 16.55
CA ASP A 13 -9.17 -13.54 16.77
C ASP A 13 -8.15 -12.62 16.12
N SER A 14 -7.67 -11.70 16.96
CA SER A 14 -6.25 -11.35 17.08
C SER A 14 -5.50 -11.25 15.75
N ARG A 15 -5.44 -10.03 15.20
CA ARG A 15 -4.37 -9.46 14.37
C ARG A 15 -3.25 -10.45 14.00
N SER A 16 -3.56 -11.37 13.10
CA SER A 16 -2.54 -12.06 12.34
C SER A 16 -2.23 -11.12 11.19
N CYS A 17 -1.21 -10.29 11.38
CA CYS A 17 -0.51 -9.67 10.27
C CYS A 17 0.03 -10.85 9.46
N TYR A 18 -0.73 -11.31 8.47
CA TYR A 18 -0.26 -12.34 7.56
C TYR A 18 0.93 -11.74 6.82
N ASP A 19 2.12 -12.01 7.32
CA ASP A 19 3.40 -11.76 6.65
C ASP A 19 3.56 -12.84 5.56
N CYS A 20 2.58 -12.89 4.66
CA CYS A 20 2.65 -13.68 3.45
C CYS A 20 3.52 -12.89 2.49
N SER A 21 4.85 -13.00 2.64
CA SER A 21 5.79 -12.62 1.59
C SER A 21 5.69 -13.64 0.45
N SER A 22 4.55 -13.65 -0.25
CA SER A 22 4.52 -14.16 -1.61
C SER A 22 5.47 -13.26 -2.39
N SER A 23 6.65 -13.78 -2.72
CA SER A 23 7.60 -13.07 -3.56
C SER A 23 6.93 -12.83 -4.91
N ILE A 24 6.43 -11.61 -5.11
CA ILE A 24 6.08 -11.13 -6.44
C ILE A 24 7.40 -11.06 -7.19
N ASP A 25 7.55 -11.83 -8.26
CA ASP A 25 8.74 -11.74 -9.10
C ASP A 25 8.81 -10.33 -9.72
N THR A 26 10.03 -9.91 -10.06
CA THR A 26 10.27 -8.54 -10.54
C THR A 26 9.44 -8.18 -11.77
N ALA A 27 9.16 -9.14 -12.68
CA ALA A 27 8.37 -8.86 -13.88
C ALA A 27 6.91 -8.62 -13.52
N SER A 28 6.33 -9.50 -12.68
CA SER A 28 4.97 -9.32 -12.16
C SER A 28 4.80 -8.00 -11.39
N TYR A 29 5.82 -7.57 -10.64
CA TYR A 29 5.81 -6.26 -9.99
C TYR A 29 5.79 -5.12 -11.00
N ILE A 30 6.64 -5.16 -12.03
CA ILE A 30 6.71 -4.11 -13.06
C ILE A 30 5.36 -3.98 -13.78
N ASP A 31 4.73 -5.10 -14.12
CA ASP A 31 3.43 -5.13 -14.77
C ASP A 31 2.35 -4.53 -13.87
N LEU A 32 2.28 -4.97 -12.61
CA LEU A 32 1.32 -4.44 -11.65
C LEU A 32 1.51 -2.94 -11.44
N PHE A 33 2.75 -2.49 -11.22
CA PHE A 33 3.07 -1.09 -10.99
C PHE A 33 2.66 -0.24 -12.20
N SER A 34 3.02 -0.68 -13.42
CA SER A 34 2.79 0.08 -14.65
C SER A 34 1.33 0.11 -15.09
N LEU A 35 0.59 -0.99 -14.90
CA LEU A 35 -0.76 -1.18 -15.42
C LEU A 35 -1.87 -0.85 -14.40
N ALA A 36 -1.53 -0.68 -13.12
CA ALA A 36 -2.50 -0.33 -12.10
C ALA A 36 -3.26 0.96 -12.45
N ARG A 37 -4.60 0.88 -12.35
CA ARG A 37 -5.48 2.06 -12.52
C ARG A 37 -5.40 3.01 -11.34
N ASN A 38 -5.11 2.47 -10.16
CA ASN A 38 -4.88 3.26 -8.95
C ASN A 38 -3.48 3.86 -9.00
N GLY A 39 -3.35 5.08 -8.48
CA GLY A 39 -2.05 5.70 -8.28
C GLY A 39 -1.27 4.94 -7.21
N ILE A 40 -0.04 4.54 -7.54
CA ILE A 40 0.88 3.86 -6.63
C ILE A 40 2.14 4.72 -6.52
N LEU A 41 2.53 5.00 -5.27
CA LEU A 41 3.81 5.60 -4.91
C LEU A 41 4.69 4.54 -4.28
N LEU A 42 5.92 4.43 -4.76
CA LEU A 42 6.97 3.64 -4.13
C LEU A 42 7.80 4.60 -3.28
N CYS A 43 7.83 4.36 -1.98
CA CYS A 43 8.58 5.20 -1.06
C CYS A 43 9.69 4.41 -0.36
N GLY A 44 10.84 5.06 -0.20
CA GLY A 44 11.93 4.60 0.65
C GLY A 44 11.74 5.16 2.05
N VAL A 45 11.69 4.29 3.05
CA VAL A 45 11.58 4.69 4.46
C VAL A 45 12.97 4.66 5.08
N SER A 46 13.42 5.80 5.60
CA SER A 46 14.68 5.88 6.34
C SER A 46 14.50 5.33 7.76
N LYS A 47 15.61 4.97 8.42
CA LYS A 47 15.58 4.54 9.84
C LYS A 47 14.99 5.61 10.78
N GLY A 48 14.97 6.87 10.36
CA GLY A 48 14.36 7.99 11.10
C GLY A 48 12.85 8.16 10.87
N GLY A 49 12.23 7.29 10.06
CA GLY A 49 10.81 7.36 9.73
C GLY A 49 10.46 8.37 8.63
N SER A 50 11.44 9.03 8.02
CA SER A 50 11.19 9.87 6.85
C SER A 50 10.89 8.99 5.64
N CYS A 51 9.93 9.44 4.83
CA CYS A 51 9.41 8.70 3.69
C CYS A 51 9.71 9.52 2.42
N THR A 52 10.65 9.06 1.62
CA THR A 52 11.02 9.74 0.37
C THR A 52 10.42 8.99 -0.81
N ILE A 53 9.77 9.70 -1.73
CA ILE A 53 9.20 9.07 -2.92
C ILE A 53 10.34 8.68 -3.87
N LEU A 54 10.43 7.40 -4.19
CA LEU A 54 11.44 6.84 -5.10
C LEU A 54 10.88 6.68 -6.51
N ASN A 55 9.58 6.40 -6.63
CA ASN A 55 8.92 6.25 -7.92
C ASN A 55 7.41 6.44 -7.79
N ALA A 56 6.78 6.73 -8.92
CA ALA A 56 5.33 6.80 -9.06
C ALA A 56 4.91 6.14 -10.37
N ASN A 57 3.79 5.43 -10.32
CA ASN A 57 3.24 4.82 -11.52
C ASN A 57 2.52 5.86 -12.40
N PRO A 58 2.24 5.54 -13.68
CA PRO A 58 1.60 6.48 -14.60
C PRO A 58 0.23 6.98 -14.13
N ALA A 59 -0.49 6.21 -13.31
CA ALA A 59 -1.78 6.64 -12.74
C ALA A 59 -1.60 7.72 -11.67
N ALA A 60 -0.61 7.60 -10.79
CA ALA A 60 -0.28 8.60 -9.79
C ALA A 60 0.15 9.92 -10.45
N LEU A 61 1.07 9.86 -11.41
CA LEU A 61 1.54 11.03 -12.15
C LEU A 61 0.40 11.78 -12.85
N ARG A 62 -0.53 11.05 -13.49
CA ARG A 62 -1.72 11.64 -14.12
C ARG A 62 -2.67 12.30 -13.11
N LYS A 63 -2.81 11.71 -11.92
CA LYS A 63 -3.71 12.21 -10.88
C LYS A 63 -3.19 13.53 -10.30
N GLU A 64 -1.90 13.57 -9.97
CA GLU A 64 -1.25 14.74 -9.40
C GLU A 64 -0.85 15.79 -10.45
N ARG A 65 -0.91 15.44 -11.75
CA ARG A 65 -0.47 16.28 -12.89
C ARG A 65 0.99 16.72 -12.77
N LEU A 66 1.82 15.87 -12.19
CA LEU A 66 3.24 16.08 -12.01
C LEU A 66 4.01 15.11 -12.90
N SER A 67 5.18 15.54 -13.37
CA SER A 67 6.17 14.64 -13.95
C SER A 67 6.81 13.78 -12.87
N ARG A 68 7.49 12.71 -13.29
CA ARG A 68 8.23 11.86 -12.35
C ARG A 68 9.31 12.66 -11.61
N ASP A 69 10.03 13.53 -12.31
CA ASP A 69 11.16 14.27 -11.75
C ASP A 69 10.71 15.32 -10.72
N GLU A 70 9.48 15.84 -10.86
CA GLU A 70 8.87 16.76 -9.89
C GLU A 70 8.38 16.07 -8.61
N LEU A 71 8.24 14.75 -8.63
CA LEU A 71 7.60 13.99 -7.55
C LEU A 71 8.56 13.00 -6.87
N VAL A 72 9.59 12.54 -7.58
CA VAL A 72 10.66 11.73 -7.00
C VAL A 72 11.58 12.63 -6.17
N ALA A 73 12.11 12.08 -5.08
CA ALA A 73 12.92 12.78 -4.07
C ALA A 73 12.15 13.77 -3.19
N GLU A 74 10.86 14.00 -3.45
CA GLU A 74 9.99 14.71 -2.52
C GLU A 74 9.76 13.87 -1.25
N GLU A 75 9.74 14.55 -0.10
CA GLU A 75 9.31 13.93 1.15
C GLU A 75 7.78 13.79 1.12
N PHE A 76 7.33 12.56 1.31
CA PHE A 76 5.91 12.31 1.49
C PHE A 76 5.52 12.72 2.91
N GLU A 77 5.06 13.96 3.07
CA GLU A 77 4.48 14.44 4.32
C GLU A 77 3.09 13.81 4.53
N GLY A 78 3.06 12.61 5.11
CA GLY A 78 1.84 11.88 5.41
C GLY A 78 1.81 11.39 6.84
N TYR A 79 0.93 12.01 7.64
CA TYR A 79 0.36 11.61 8.95
C TYR A 79 1.00 10.42 9.68
N SER A 80 1.42 10.68 10.93
CA SER A 80 1.91 9.71 11.94
C SER A 80 1.48 8.26 11.70
N TRP A 81 2.38 7.48 11.13
CA TRP A 81 2.27 6.03 11.03
C TRP A 81 2.48 5.43 12.43
N ARG A 82 1.44 5.35 13.24
CA ARG A 82 1.43 4.44 14.40
C ARG A 82 1.01 3.08 13.90
N CYS A 83 1.98 2.18 13.79
CA CYS A 83 1.76 0.74 13.69
C CYS A 83 0.92 0.23 14.87
#